data_AF-A0A844T305-F1
#
_entry.id   AF-A0A844T305-F1
#
_cell.length_a   1.000
_cell.length_b   1.000
_cell.length_c   1.000
_cell.angle_alpha   90.00
_cell.angle_beta   90.00
_cell.angle_gamma   90.00
#
_symmetry.space_group_name_H-M   'P 1'
#
loop_
_entity.id
_entity.type
_entity.pdbx_description
1 polymer ?
#
loop_
_entity_poly.entity_id
_entity_poly.type
_entity_poly.pdbx_seq_one_letter_code
_entity_poly.pdbx_strand_id
1 'polypeptide(L)'
;MALGAPYYAAVLKSFEAKYGIKVESLDLRASELAERVRTEQAAGRFLGDTEIITTTMIEEQLKTGDYVQKVGDIPNAANLREPFKTSDVSVPAYVQPMGILINTRLVKPEEEPKSWNDLNDPKWKGKILSDDMRPLGSGNTMFAVLQKKMGAPFNEQLAEQKPVFSRDMRNDARRVARGEYPIYVPQVFAFASDLKGLPVKVVIPQEGAPYAQMEFALLKNAAHPNAARLLINHFLEIDSQLLYANAWMLPVVKGAAERANDDAKAFANAKLMGMATLAERPAMMELARKLYQ
;
A
#
# COMPACT_ATOMS: atom_id res chain seq x y z
N MET A 1 4.21 7.14 5.18
CA MET A 1 2.80 6.83 5.49
C MET A 1 2.30 7.99 6.37
N ALA A 2 1.14 7.91 7.05
CA ALA A 2 0.86 8.94 8.07
C ALA A 2 1.55 8.53 9.36
N LEU A 3 2.47 9.39 9.80
CA LEU A 3 2.97 9.44 11.17
C LEU A 3 1.92 8.93 12.16
N GLY A 4 2.18 7.77 12.78
CA GLY A 4 1.32 7.25 13.84
C GLY A 4 -0.04 6.73 13.37
N ALA A 5 -0.07 5.96 12.27
CA ALA A 5 -1.25 5.16 11.94
C ALA A 5 -1.78 4.43 13.19
N PRO A 6 -3.03 4.68 13.63
CA PRO A 6 -3.52 4.27 14.95
C PRO A 6 -3.49 2.75 15.14
N TYR A 7 -3.64 2.00 14.05
CA TYR A 7 -3.56 0.54 14.04
C TYR A 7 -2.14 0.03 14.37
N TYR A 8 -1.08 0.65 13.87
CA TYR A 8 0.29 0.21 14.18
C TYR A 8 0.64 0.54 15.62
N ALA A 9 0.30 1.75 16.08
CA ALA A 9 0.48 2.14 17.49
C ALA A 9 -0.27 1.19 18.45
N ALA A 10 -1.46 0.71 18.07
CA ALA A 10 -2.20 -0.28 18.84
C ALA A 10 -1.48 -1.65 18.89
N VAL A 11 -0.87 -2.10 17.77
CA VAL A 11 -0.03 -3.32 17.76
C VAL A 11 1.19 -3.14 18.65
N LEU A 12 1.87 -1.99 18.58
CA LEU A 12 3.03 -1.73 19.44
C LEU A 12 2.62 -1.74 20.91
N LYS A 13 1.53 -1.07 21.27
CA LYS A 13 1.02 -1.06 22.65
C LYS A 13 0.66 -2.46 23.16
N SER A 14 0.07 -3.32 22.33
CA SER A 14 -0.24 -4.70 22.73
C SER A 14 1.03 -5.55 22.88
N PHE A 15 2.03 -5.33 22.02
CA PHE A 15 3.34 -5.95 22.13
C PHE A 15 4.06 -5.54 23.43
N GLU A 16 4.12 -4.22 23.72
CA GLU A 16 4.76 -3.73 24.94
C GLU A 16 4.07 -4.29 26.20
N ALA A 17 2.74 -4.34 26.20
CA ALA A 17 1.97 -4.90 27.31
C ALA A 17 2.21 -6.40 27.51
N LYS A 18 2.38 -7.15 26.41
CA LYS A 18 2.55 -8.61 26.44
C LYS A 18 3.97 -9.04 26.83
N TYR A 19 4.99 -8.32 26.37
CA TYR A 19 6.39 -8.74 26.52
C TYR A 19 7.23 -7.82 27.40
N GLY A 20 6.70 -6.66 27.81
CA GLY A 20 7.46 -5.67 28.60
C GLY A 20 8.60 -4.99 27.84
N ILE A 21 8.68 -5.18 26.52
CA ILE A 21 9.70 -4.61 25.64
C ILE A 21 9.16 -3.32 25.06
N LYS A 22 9.89 -2.21 25.23
CA LYS A 22 9.53 -0.91 24.66
C LYS A 22 9.88 -0.83 23.17
N VAL A 23 9.01 -0.19 22.40
CA VAL A 23 9.20 -0.01 20.96
C VAL A 23 9.16 1.46 20.61
N GLU A 24 10.27 1.97 20.08
CA GLU A 24 10.33 3.28 19.46
C GLU A 24 10.03 3.13 17.96
N SER A 25 9.06 3.88 17.47
CA SER A 25 8.66 3.84 16.06
C SER A 25 8.89 5.17 15.38
N LEU A 26 9.45 5.11 14.17
CA LEU A 26 9.57 6.22 13.26
C LEU A 26 8.77 5.91 11.99
N ASP A 27 7.91 6.81 11.57
CA ASP A 27 7.16 6.69 10.31
C ASP A 27 7.56 7.82 9.36
N LEU A 28 7.90 7.44 8.13
CA LEU A 28 8.36 8.29 7.06
C LEU A 28 7.70 7.86 5.73
N ARG A 29 7.88 8.63 4.66
CA ARG A 29 7.62 8.08 3.31
C ARG A 29 8.62 6.96 3.03
N ALA A 30 8.23 5.96 2.25
CA ALA A 30 9.08 4.81 1.96
C ALA A 30 10.45 5.22 1.38
N SER A 31 10.48 6.21 0.48
CA SER A 31 11.72 6.77 -0.07
C SER A 31 12.60 7.46 0.97
N GLU A 32 12.00 8.17 1.93
CA GLU A 32 12.72 8.84 3.02
C GLU A 32 13.28 7.83 4.03
N LEU A 33 12.52 6.77 4.33
CA LEU A 33 12.96 5.67 5.17
C LEU A 33 14.17 4.95 4.56
N ALA A 34 14.08 4.57 3.29
CA ALA A 34 15.17 3.92 2.57
C ALA A 34 16.45 4.78 2.55
N GLU A 35 16.33 6.07 2.26
CA GLU A 35 17.47 7.00 2.25
C GLU A 35 18.09 7.21 3.64
N ARG A 36 17.25 7.23 4.69
CA ARG A 36 17.71 7.31 6.07
C ARG A 36 18.50 6.07 6.46
N VAL A 37 17.94 4.88 6.23
CA VAL A 37 18.63 3.59 6.47
C VAL A 37 19.97 3.55 5.73
N ARG A 38 19.96 3.91 4.45
CA ARG A 38 21.18 3.97 3.61
C ARG A 38 22.26 4.87 4.24
N THR A 39 21.87 6.07 4.65
CA THR A 39 22.78 7.08 5.19
C THR A 39 23.31 6.72 6.58
N GLU A 40 22.47 6.16 7.45
CA GLU A 40 22.86 5.69 8.77
C GLU A 40 23.88 4.56 8.67
N GLN A 41 23.58 3.52 7.88
CA GLN A 41 24.46 2.36 7.76
C GLN A 41 25.75 2.66 7.00
N ALA A 42 25.73 3.54 5.99
CA ALA A 42 26.94 4.00 5.31
C ALA A 42 27.90 4.74 6.26
N ALA A 43 27.37 5.34 7.34
CA ALA A 43 28.15 5.97 8.40
C ALA A 43 28.49 5.00 9.55
N GLY A 44 28.23 3.70 9.41
CA GLY A 44 28.44 2.69 10.44
C GLY A 44 27.50 2.80 11.64
N ARG A 45 26.35 3.49 11.50
CA ARG A 45 25.33 3.63 12.53
C ARG A 45 24.14 2.73 12.20
N PHE A 46 23.77 1.87 13.14
CA PHE A 46 22.68 0.90 12.98
C PHE A 46 21.60 1.19 14.02
N LEU A 47 20.76 2.19 13.77
CA LEU A 47 19.82 2.72 14.76
C LEU A 47 18.49 1.96 14.80
N GLY A 48 18.03 1.44 13.66
CA GLY A 48 16.80 0.66 13.56
C GLY A 48 17.06 -0.84 13.65
N ASP A 49 16.11 -1.57 14.26
CA ASP A 49 16.17 -3.03 14.32
C ASP A 49 15.38 -3.70 13.18
N THR A 50 14.21 -3.17 12.85
CA THR A 50 13.33 -3.67 11.78
C THR A 50 12.61 -2.52 11.10
N GLU A 51 12.19 -2.73 9.86
CA GLU A 51 11.38 -1.79 9.10
C GLU A 51 10.17 -2.47 8.47
N ILE A 52 9.12 -1.70 8.19
CA ILE A 52 8.02 -2.11 7.32
C ILE A 52 8.06 -1.26 6.06
N ILE A 53 8.38 -1.87 4.93
CA ILE A 53 8.47 -1.19 3.64
C ILE A 53 7.96 -2.10 2.52
N THR A 54 7.83 -1.60 1.29
CA THR A 54 7.30 -2.42 0.20
C THR A 54 8.31 -3.50 -0.23
N THR A 55 7.83 -4.66 -0.67
CA THR A 55 8.69 -5.76 -1.18
C THR A 55 9.74 -5.26 -2.17
N THR A 56 9.30 -4.48 -3.14
CA THR A 56 10.19 -3.91 -4.18
C THR A 56 11.24 -2.92 -3.66
N MET A 57 11.06 -2.31 -2.48
CA MET A 57 12.10 -1.48 -1.84
C MET A 57 13.12 -2.34 -1.10
N ILE A 58 12.70 -3.44 -0.47
CA ILE A 58 13.62 -4.43 0.11
C ILE A 58 14.51 -5.02 -0.99
N GLU A 59 13.92 -5.39 -2.13
CA GLU A 59 14.67 -5.84 -3.31
C GLU A 59 15.68 -4.80 -3.81
N GLU A 60 15.32 -3.52 -3.78
CA GLU A 60 16.20 -2.42 -4.19
C GLU A 60 17.34 -2.18 -3.21
N GLN A 61 17.05 -2.24 -1.90
CA GLN A 61 18.05 -2.21 -0.84
C GLN A 61 19.07 -3.34 -1.03
N LEU A 62 18.63 -4.57 -1.30
CA LEU A 62 19.51 -5.72 -1.55
C LEU A 62 20.34 -5.61 -2.83
N LYS A 63 19.83 -4.90 -3.86
CA LYS A 63 20.58 -4.66 -5.10
C LYS A 63 21.62 -3.55 -4.95
N THR A 64 21.33 -2.56 -4.13
CA THR A 64 22.15 -1.34 -3.99
C THR A 64 23.09 -1.40 -2.79
N GLY A 65 22.88 -2.34 -1.87
CA GLY A 65 23.73 -2.57 -0.71
C GLY A 65 23.27 -3.78 0.12
N ASP A 66 23.84 -3.91 1.31
CA ASP A 66 23.54 -4.98 2.26
C ASP A 66 22.84 -4.38 3.50
N TYR A 67 21.72 -3.68 3.25
CA TYR A 67 21.02 -2.89 4.28
C TYR A 67 20.11 -3.70 5.20
N VAL A 68 19.77 -4.92 4.80
CA VAL A 68 18.91 -5.86 5.53
C VAL A 68 19.65 -7.18 5.73
N GLN A 69 19.23 -7.97 6.70
CA GLN A 69 19.83 -9.27 7.02
C GLN A 69 18.78 -10.37 7.06
N LYS A 70 19.23 -11.63 7.16
CA LYS A 70 18.32 -12.78 7.30
C LYS A 70 17.43 -12.60 8.52
N VAL A 71 16.12 -12.78 8.34
CA VAL A 71 15.14 -12.63 9.44
C VAL A 71 15.31 -13.75 10.45
N GLY A 72 15.46 -14.99 9.97
CA GLY A 72 15.45 -16.19 10.79
C GLY A 72 14.03 -16.69 11.08
N ASP A 73 13.88 -17.51 12.12
CA ASP A 73 12.61 -18.19 12.40
C ASP A 73 11.54 -17.24 12.95
N ILE A 74 10.35 -17.31 12.35
CA ILE A 74 9.14 -16.61 12.77
C ILE A 74 8.00 -17.65 12.86
N PRO A 75 7.74 -18.25 14.03
CA PRO A 75 6.75 -19.33 14.17
C PRO A 75 5.36 -18.99 13.61
N ASN A 76 4.87 -17.77 13.83
CA ASN A 76 3.56 -17.33 13.34
C ASN A 76 3.51 -17.13 11.81
N ALA A 77 4.63 -17.24 11.09
CA ALA A 77 4.61 -17.29 9.63
C ALA A 77 3.83 -18.50 9.08
N ALA A 78 3.67 -19.57 9.87
CA ALA A 78 2.79 -20.69 9.53
C ALA A 78 1.30 -20.28 9.37
N ASN A 79 0.91 -19.15 9.97
CA ASN A 79 -0.44 -18.61 9.89
C ASN A 79 -0.69 -17.77 8.63
N LEU A 80 0.33 -17.52 7.81
CA LEU A 80 0.17 -16.80 6.55
C LEU A 80 -0.83 -17.52 5.63
N ARG A 81 -1.69 -16.75 4.97
CA ARG A 81 -2.61 -17.24 3.93
C ARG A 81 -1.94 -17.15 2.56
N GLU A 82 -2.31 -18.05 1.66
CA GLU A 82 -1.88 -17.94 0.26
C GLU A 82 -2.38 -16.62 -0.36
N PRO A 83 -1.59 -15.97 -1.24
CA PRO A 83 -0.28 -16.38 -1.75
C PRO A 83 0.92 -15.85 -0.94
N PHE A 84 0.72 -15.33 0.28
CA PHE A 84 1.77 -14.66 1.05
C PHE A 84 2.77 -15.64 1.66
N LYS A 85 4.06 -15.39 1.42
CA LYS A 85 5.16 -16.28 1.83
C LYS A 85 6.35 -15.44 2.28
N THR A 86 7.07 -15.93 3.28
CA THR A 86 8.32 -15.33 3.73
C THR A 86 9.43 -15.54 2.70
N SER A 87 10.40 -14.63 2.69
CA SER A 87 11.71 -14.84 2.07
C SER A 87 12.77 -15.00 3.16
N ASP A 88 14.03 -15.23 2.78
CA ASP A 88 15.15 -15.28 3.73
C ASP A 88 15.31 -13.97 4.53
N VAL A 89 14.89 -12.84 3.95
CA VAL A 89 15.19 -11.47 4.42
C VAL A 89 13.93 -10.65 4.70
N SER A 90 12.74 -11.17 4.42
CA SER A 90 11.48 -10.46 4.62
C SER A 90 10.32 -11.36 5.02
N VAL A 91 9.35 -10.76 5.71
CA VAL A 91 8.11 -11.41 6.14
C VAL A 91 6.92 -10.54 5.75
N PRO A 92 5.90 -11.08 5.06
CA PRO A 92 4.72 -10.31 4.69
C PRO A 92 4.05 -9.70 5.91
N ALA A 93 3.77 -8.39 5.86
CA ALA A 93 3.10 -7.66 6.94
C ALA A 93 1.61 -7.50 6.63
N TYR A 94 1.29 -6.82 5.53
CA TYR A 94 -0.07 -6.55 5.08
C TYR A 94 -0.03 -6.07 3.62
N VAL A 95 -1.19 -5.96 2.99
CA VAL A 95 -1.32 -5.44 1.63
C VAL A 95 -2.13 -4.15 1.63
N GLN A 96 -1.66 -3.18 0.84
CA GLN A 96 -2.35 -1.91 0.56
C GLN A 96 -3.01 -1.97 -0.83
N PRO A 97 -4.24 -2.49 -0.93
CA PRO A 97 -4.99 -2.50 -2.17
C PRO A 97 -5.49 -1.10 -2.55
N MET A 98 -5.65 -0.91 -3.85
CA MET A 98 -6.01 0.35 -4.47
C MET A 98 -7.19 0.19 -5.42
N GLY A 99 -8.05 1.21 -5.50
CA GLY A 99 -9.17 1.24 -6.42
C GLY A 99 -9.55 2.67 -6.77
N ILE A 100 -10.85 2.92 -6.92
CA ILE A 100 -11.38 4.20 -7.39
C ILE A 100 -12.15 4.86 -6.26
N LEU A 101 -11.86 6.12 -5.94
CA LEU A 101 -12.71 6.92 -5.06
C LEU A 101 -13.66 7.75 -5.92
N ILE A 102 -14.96 7.71 -5.61
CA ILE A 102 -15.96 8.55 -6.26
C ILE A 102 -16.60 9.51 -5.26
N ASN A 103 -17.04 10.68 -5.73
CA ASN A 103 -17.99 11.52 -4.99
C ASN A 103 -19.43 11.12 -5.33
N THR A 104 -20.15 10.60 -4.33
CA THR A 104 -21.53 10.10 -4.44
C THR A 104 -22.60 11.16 -4.75
N ARG A 105 -22.26 12.46 -4.65
CA ARG A 105 -23.13 13.56 -5.10
C ARG A 105 -22.91 13.94 -6.57
N LEU A 106 -21.74 13.62 -7.12
CA LEU A 106 -21.37 13.97 -8.50
C LEU A 106 -21.44 12.78 -9.45
N VAL A 107 -21.29 11.57 -8.94
CA VAL A 107 -21.39 10.31 -9.69
C VAL A 107 -22.67 9.61 -9.25
N LYS A 108 -23.64 9.53 -10.16
CA LYS A 108 -24.91 8.85 -9.89
C LYS A 108 -24.70 7.32 -9.82
N PRO A 109 -25.55 6.56 -9.10
CA PRO A 109 -25.44 5.11 -8.99
C PRO A 109 -25.30 4.38 -10.34
N GLU A 110 -26.01 4.84 -11.37
CA GLU A 110 -25.97 4.28 -12.72
C GLU A 110 -24.70 4.64 -13.51
N GLU A 111 -23.95 5.66 -13.07
CA GLU A 111 -22.71 6.11 -13.69
C GLU A 111 -21.46 5.60 -12.97
N GLU A 112 -21.61 4.98 -11.79
CA GLU A 112 -20.49 4.47 -11.01
C GLU A 112 -19.62 3.53 -11.85
N PRO A 113 -18.29 3.77 -11.92
CA PRO A 113 -17.39 2.82 -12.56
C PRO A 113 -17.44 1.50 -11.78
N LYS A 114 -17.48 0.39 -12.50
CA LYS A 114 -17.42 -0.99 -11.96
C LYS A 114 -16.13 -1.69 -12.39
N SER A 115 -15.49 -1.19 -13.43
CA SER A 115 -14.26 -1.67 -14.04
C SER A 115 -13.24 -0.54 -14.12
N TRP A 116 -11.95 -0.89 -14.21
CA TRP A 116 -10.92 0.06 -14.62
C TRP A 116 -11.22 0.66 -16.00
N ASN A 117 -11.77 -0.12 -16.95
CA ASN A 117 -12.11 0.35 -18.29
C ASN A 117 -13.18 1.45 -18.29
N ASP A 118 -14.04 1.52 -17.28
CA ASP A 118 -15.08 2.56 -17.21
C ASP A 118 -14.48 3.97 -17.02
N LEU A 119 -13.22 4.06 -16.58
CA LEU A 119 -12.49 5.33 -16.52
C LEU A 119 -12.21 5.91 -17.91
N ASN A 120 -12.21 5.09 -18.97
CA ASN A 120 -11.97 5.52 -20.35
C ASN A 120 -13.23 6.04 -21.05
N ASP A 121 -14.39 6.05 -20.37
CA ASP A 121 -15.60 6.70 -20.87
C ASP A 121 -15.34 8.21 -21.07
N PRO A 122 -15.54 8.78 -22.28
CA PRO A 122 -15.31 10.20 -22.55
C PRO A 122 -16.03 11.17 -21.61
N LYS A 123 -17.08 10.75 -20.90
CA LYS A 123 -17.75 11.58 -19.89
C LYS A 123 -16.83 11.99 -18.73
N TRP A 124 -15.75 11.25 -18.50
CA TRP A 124 -14.74 11.50 -17.45
C TRP A 124 -13.60 12.41 -17.88
N LYS A 125 -13.56 12.83 -19.15
CA LYS A 125 -12.51 13.70 -19.66
C LYS A 125 -12.39 15.00 -18.86
N GLY A 126 -11.20 15.25 -18.31
CA GLY A 126 -10.87 16.39 -17.45
C GLY A 126 -11.44 16.30 -16.03
N LYS A 127 -12.07 15.18 -15.65
CA LYS A 127 -12.77 15.01 -14.37
C LYS A 127 -12.11 13.99 -13.42
N ILE A 128 -11.03 13.34 -13.86
CA ILE A 128 -10.29 12.38 -13.04
C ILE A 128 -9.15 13.12 -12.34
N LEU A 129 -9.19 13.20 -11.01
CA LEU A 129 -8.01 13.51 -10.20
C LEU A 129 -7.15 12.25 -10.08
N SER A 130 -5.84 12.37 -10.18
CA SER A 130 -4.94 11.22 -10.09
C SER A 130 -3.72 11.50 -9.23
N ASP A 131 -3.30 10.51 -8.43
CA ASP A 131 -1.90 10.47 -7.98
C ASP A 131 -1.00 10.41 -9.22
N ASP A 132 0.10 11.15 -9.21
CA ASP A 132 0.98 11.25 -10.37
C ASP A 132 1.52 9.88 -10.78
N MET A 133 1.24 9.46 -12.02
CA MET A 133 1.62 8.15 -12.55
C MET A 133 3.07 8.11 -13.05
N ARG A 134 3.74 9.27 -13.17
CA ARG A 134 5.10 9.40 -13.73
C ARG A 134 6.21 9.08 -12.72
N PRO A 135 6.20 9.60 -11.49
CA PRO A 135 7.19 9.24 -10.47
C PRO A 135 6.85 7.91 -9.79
N LEU A 136 7.80 7.32 -9.10
CA LEU A 136 7.56 6.16 -8.24
C LEU A 136 6.51 6.50 -7.16
N GLY A 137 5.47 5.67 -7.03
CA GLY A 137 4.36 5.88 -6.11
C GLY A 137 3.16 4.97 -6.41
N SER A 138 2.03 5.27 -5.75
CA SER A 138 0.79 4.53 -5.95
C SER A 138 0.24 4.71 -7.37
N GLY A 139 0.28 5.93 -7.90
CA GLY A 139 -0.09 6.24 -9.29
C GLY A 139 0.68 5.38 -10.29
N ASN A 140 2.01 5.32 -10.18
CA ASN A 140 2.83 4.49 -11.07
C ASN A 140 2.60 2.98 -10.85
N THR A 141 2.35 2.55 -9.61
CA THR A 141 1.99 1.14 -9.31
C THR A 141 0.70 0.74 -10.03
N MET A 142 -0.35 1.56 -9.95
CA MET A 142 -1.60 1.34 -10.68
C MET A 142 -1.33 1.33 -12.20
N PHE A 143 -0.62 2.34 -12.71
CA PHE A 143 -0.28 2.43 -14.13
C PHE A 143 0.43 1.18 -14.65
N ALA A 144 1.47 0.70 -13.95
CA ALA A 144 2.25 -0.47 -14.31
C ALA A 144 1.41 -1.76 -14.29
N VAL A 145 0.59 -1.94 -13.25
CA VAL A 145 -0.27 -3.13 -13.14
C VAL A 145 -1.33 -3.14 -14.24
N LEU A 146 -1.97 -2.00 -14.51
CA LEU A 146 -2.97 -1.89 -15.57
C LEU A 146 -2.34 -2.02 -16.96
N GLN A 147 -1.13 -1.48 -17.18
CA GLN A 147 -0.38 -1.71 -18.42
C GLN A 147 -0.19 -3.20 -18.69
N LYS A 148 0.20 -3.96 -17.65
CA LYS A 148 0.50 -5.38 -17.74
C LYS A 148 -0.75 -6.26 -17.88
N LYS A 149 -1.84 -5.87 -17.23
CA LYS A 149 -3.04 -6.71 -17.08
C LYS A 149 -4.16 -6.34 -18.06
N MET A 150 -4.27 -5.06 -18.42
CA MET A 150 -5.27 -4.51 -19.33
C MET A 150 -4.68 -4.18 -20.72
N GLY A 151 -3.35 -4.06 -20.83
CA GLY A 151 -2.64 -3.77 -22.07
C GLY A 151 -2.43 -2.27 -22.32
N ALA A 152 -1.57 -1.95 -23.29
CA ALA A 152 -1.26 -0.57 -23.68
C ALA A 152 -2.48 0.29 -24.06
N PRO A 153 -3.48 -0.24 -24.80
CA PRO A 153 -4.64 0.57 -25.20
C PRO A 153 -5.40 1.17 -24.02
N PHE A 154 -5.40 0.50 -22.86
CA PHE A 154 -6.05 1.03 -21.66
C PHE A 154 -5.41 2.34 -21.20
N ASN A 155 -4.08 2.36 -21.02
CA ASN A 155 -3.37 3.54 -20.53
C ASN A 155 -3.30 4.66 -21.59
N GLU A 156 -3.26 4.31 -22.87
CA GLU A 156 -3.35 5.27 -23.97
C GLU A 156 -4.70 6.01 -23.93
N GLN A 157 -5.81 5.28 -23.81
CA GLN A 157 -7.14 5.88 -23.67
C GLN A 157 -7.32 6.65 -22.36
N LEU A 158 -6.72 6.18 -21.26
CA LEU A 158 -6.76 6.91 -19.99
C LEU A 158 -6.03 8.26 -20.11
N ALA A 159 -4.94 8.32 -20.87
CA ALA A 159 -4.26 9.58 -21.17
C ALA A 159 -5.14 10.57 -21.95
N GLU A 160 -5.98 10.08 -22.87
CA GLU A 160 -6.95 10.90 -23.59
C GLU A 160 -8.04 11.52 -22.69
N GLN A 161 -8.27 10.93 -21.50
CA GLN A 161 -9.15 11.51 -20.47
C GLN A 161 -8.55 12.75 -19.80
N LYS A 162 -7.27 13.08 -20.04
CA LYS A 162 -6.59 14.24 -19.45
C LYS A 162 -6.74 14.30 -17.91
N PRO A 163 -6.29 13.27 -17.18
CA PRO A 163 -6.35 13.28 -15.72
C PRO A 163 -5.54 14.46 -15.16
N VAL A 164 -6.02 15.02 -14.06
CA VAL A 164 -5.31 16.07 -13.32
C VAL A 164 -4.42 15.41 -12.28
N PHE A 165 -3.11 15.64 -12.35
CA PHE A 165 -2.15 15.02 -11.44
C PHE A 165 -1.93 15.83 -10.15
N SER A 166 -1.78 15.11 -9.06
CA SER A 166 -1.38 15.60 -7.74
C SER A 166 -0.47 14.56 -7.07
N ARG A 167 0.17 14.95 -5.96
CA ARG A 167 1.07 14.08 -5.18
C ARG A 167 0.73 14.07 -3.69
N ASP A 168 -0.47 14.55 -3.34
CA ASP A 168 -0.97 14.65 -1.98
C ASP A 168 -2.23 13.80 -1.82
N MET A 169 -2.06 12.47 -1.88
CA MET A 169 -3.17 11.51 -1.88
C MET A 169 -4.20 11.74 -0.76
N ARG A 170 -3.75 12.16 0.43
CA ARG A 170 -4.64 12.40 1.57
C ARG A 170 -5.51 13.63 1.35
N ASN A 171 -4.94 14.71 0.84
CA ASN A 171 -5.71 15.89 0.49
C ASN A 171 -6.58 15.62 -0.75
N ASP A 172 -6.09 14.88 -1.73
CA ASP A 172 -6.81 14.55 -2.96
C ASP A 172 -8.13 13.80 -2.68
N ALA A 173 -8.11 12.82 -1.78
CA ALA A 173 -9.31 12.14 -1.34
C ALA A 173 -10.33 13.11 -0.67
N ARG A 174 -9.84 14.12 0.06
CA ARG A 174 -10.68 15.19 0.64
C ARG A 174 -11.19 16.19 -0.40
N ARG A 175 -10.43 16.47 -1.46
CA ARG A 175 -10.85 17.29 -2.61
C ARG A 175 -12.03 16.62 -3.33
N VAL A 176 -11.95 15.30 -3.53
CA VAL A 176 -13.10 14.53 -4.02
C VAL A 176 -14.27 14.63 -3.06
N ALA A 177 -14.07 14.45 -1.75
CA ALA A 177 -15.15 14.58 -0.76
C ALA A 177 -15.83 15.96 -0.77
N ARG A 178 -15.10 17.04 -1.05
CA ARG A 178 -15.63 18.39 -1.22
C ARG A 178 -16.36 18.62 -2.55
N GLY A 179 -16.24 17.69 -3.50
CA GLY A 179 -16.86 17.79 -4.82
C GLY A 179 -16.03 18.60 -5.83
N GLU A 180 -14.72 18.75 -5.61
CA GLU A 180 -13.85 19.37 -6.61
C GLU A 180 -13.68 18.47 -7.86
N TYR A 181 -13.66 17.14 -7.65
CA TYR A 181 -13.59 16.14 -8.70
C TYR A 181 -14.56 15.00 -8.39
N PRO A 182 -15.22 14.41 -9.41
CA PRO A 182 -16.07 13.23 -9.22
C PRO A 182 -15.26 11.96 -8.95
N ILE A 183 -14.02 11.86 -9.43
CA ILE A 183 -13.20 10.64 -9.37
C ILE A 183 -11.78 10.95 -8.88
N TYR A 184 -11.23 10.07 -8.05
CA TYR A 184 -9.80 10.00 -7.73
C TYR A 184 -9.23 8.58 -7.86
N VAL A 185 -8.05 8.48 -8.50
CA VAL A 185 -7.33 7.21 -8.72
C VAL A 185 -5.80 7.33 -8.53
N PRO A 186 -5.13 6.25 -8.15
CA PRO A 186 -5.65 5.18 -7.31
C PRO A 186 -5.95 5.69 -5.89
N GLN A 187 -7.07 5.25 -5.32
CA GLN A 187 -7.35 5.40 -3.90
C GLN A 187 -6.86 4.17 -3.14
N VAL A 188 -5.91 4.34 -2.22
CA VAL A 188 -5.59 3.31 -1.21
C VAL A 188 -6.78 3.17 -0.27
N PHE A 189 -7.33 1.96 -0.14
CA PHE A 189 -8.59 1.74 0.60
C PHE A 189 -8.52 2.27 2.03
N ALA A 190 -7.45 1.94 2.75
CA ALA A 190 -7.23 2.39 4.12
C ALA A 190 -7.28 3.91 4.29
N PHE A 191 -6.84 4.70 3.30
CA PHE A 191 -6.85 6.16 3.40
C PHE A 191 -8.25 6.76 3.23
N ALA A 192 -9.19 6.01 2.66
CA ALA A 192 -10.59 6.42 2.56
C ALA A 192 -11.38 6.08 3.84
N SER A 193 -10.87 5.22 4.71
CA SER A 193 -11.53 4.91 5.99
C SER A 193 -11.67 6.14 6.90
N ASP A 194 -10.76 7.11 6.78
CA ASP A 194 -10.81 8.42 7.45
C ASP A 194 -11.90 9.35 6.89
N LEU A 195 -12.55 8.98 5.78
CA LEU A 195 -13.57 9.77 5.08
C LEU A 195 -14.99 9.23 5.31
N LYS A 196 -15.17 8.28 6.25
CA LYS A 196 -16.50 7.78 6.62
C LYS A 196 -17.43 8.93 6.99
N GLY A 197 -18.67 8.87 6.48
CA GLY A 197 -19.68 9.92 6.66
C GLY A 197 -19.59 11.09 5.68
N LEU A 198 -18.52 11.21 4.90
CA LEU A 198 -18.43 12.16 3.78
C LEU A 198 -19.07 11.55 2.52
N PRO A 199 -19.45 12.36 1.52
CA PRO A 199 -20.13 11.88 0.31
C PRO A 199 -19.18 11.18 -0.66
N VAL A 200 -18.38 10.22 -0.18
CA VAL A 200 -17.45 9.44 -1.00
C VAL A 200 -17.70 7.95 -0.87
N LYS A 201 -17.36 7.22 -1.92
CA LYS A 201 -17.41 5.75 -1.96
C LYS A 201 -16.15 5.23 -2.62
N VAL A 202 -15.57 4.19 -2.03
CA VAL A 202 -14.50 3.43 -2.66
C VAL A 202 -15.13 2.32 -3.49
N VAL A 203 -14.76 2.26 -4.76
CA VAL A 203 -15.10 1.21 -5.70
C VAL A 203 -13.90 0.29 -5.83
N ILE A 204 -14.15 -1.02 -5.71
CA ILE A 204 -13.21 -2.09 -6.03
C ILE A 204 -13.53 -2.56 -7.45
N PRO A 205 -12.67 -2.31 -8.44
CA PRO A 205 -12.95 -2.73 -9.81
C PRO A 205 -13.01 -4.25 -9.97
N GLN A 206 -13.89 -4.74 -10.87
CA GLN A 206 -14.15 -6.17 -11.07
C GLN A 206 -12.92 -7.01 -11.46
N GLU A 207 -11.96 -6.39 -12.15
CA GLU A 207 -10.73 -7.07 -12.54
C GLU A 207 -9.80 -7.29 -11.33
N GLY A 208 -9.97 -6.49 -10.28
CA GLY A 208 -9.23 -6.53 -9.03
C GLY A 208 -8.46 -5.24 -8.75
N ALA A 209 -7.91 -5.15 -7.54
CA ALA A 209 -7.13 -4.04 -7.04
C ALA A 209 -5.63 -4.24 -7.34
N PRO A 210 -4.96 -3.31 -8.04
CA PRO A 210 -3.52 -3.12 -7.91
C PRO A 210 -3.17 -2.88 -6.44
N TYR A 211 -1.98 -3.31 -6.02
CA TYR A 211 -1.60 -3.19 -4.61
C TYR A 211 -0.11 -2.98 -4.40
N ALA A 212 0.22 -2.44 -3.22
CA ALA A 212 1.57 -2.51 -2.66
C ALA A 212 1.60 -3.60 -1.57
N GLN A 213 2.53 -4.54 -1.68
CA GLN A 213 2.80 -5.52 -0.63
C GLN A 213 3.79 -4.92 0.37
N MET A 214 3.40 -4.88 1.63
CA MET A 214 4.22 -4.39 2.73
C MET A 214 4.84 -5.59 3.44
N GLU A 215 6.11 -5.47 3.74
CA GLU A 215 6.96 -6.52 4.29
C GLU A 215 7.69 -5.97 5.51
N PHE A 216 7.85 -6.79 6.53
CA PHE A 216 8.90 -6.59 7.50
C PHE A 216 10.25 -7.02 6.93
N ALA A 217 11.29 -6.22 7.18
CA ALA A 217 12.67 -6.63 7.01
C ALA A 217 13.45 -6.43 8.31
N LEU A 218 14.43 -7.29 8.56
CA LEU A 218 15.37 -7.10 9.67
C LEU A 218 16.55 -6.26 9.17
N LEU A 219 16.82 -5.13 9.80
CA LEU A 219 17.90 -4.24 9.36
C LEU A 219 19.26 -4.87 9.68
N LYS A 220 20.26 -4.59 8.83
CA LYS A 220 21.62 -5.08 9.01
C LYS A 220 22.18 -4.61 10.36
N ASN A 221 22.87 -5.50 11.07
CA ASN A 221 23.49 -5.23 12.36
C ASN A 221 22.53 -4.61 13.40
N ALA A 222 21.23 -4.92 13.31
CA ALA A 222 20.23 -4.58 14.32
C ALA A 222 20.78 -4.91 15.72
N ALA A 223 20.65 -3.97 16.66
CA ALA A 223 21.13 -4.13 18.03
C ALA A 223 20.26 -5.13 18.82
N HIS A 224 18.98 -5.25 18.47
CA HIS A 224 17.99 -6.08 19.14
C HIS A 224 17.28 -7.05 18.16
N PRO A 225 18.01 -7.94 17.45
CA PRO A 225 17.43 -8.75 16.39
C PRO A 225 16.40 -9.76 16.89
N ASN A 226 16.55 -10.25 18.13
CA ASN A 226 15.57 -11.13 18.78
C ASN A 226 14.27 -10.40 19.13
N ALA A 227 14.36 -9.15 19.62
CA ALA A 227 13.18 -8.35 19.93
C ALA A 227 12.42 -7.98 18.65
N ALA A 228 13.15 -7.64 17.58
CA ALA A 228 12.56 -7.43 16.25
C ALA A 228 11.85 -8.67 15.72
N ARG A 229 12.47 -9.86 15.77
CA ARG A 229 11.80 -11.12 15.41
C ARG A 229 10.54 -11.37 16.24
N LEU A 230 10.58 -11.10 17.54
CA LEU A 230 9.43 -11.26 18.42
C LEU A 230 8.30 -10.28 18.04
N LEU A 231 8.64 -9.04 17.67
CA LEU A 231 7.67 -8.06 17.17
C LEU A 231 7.03 -8.51 15.85
N ILE A 232 7.82 -9.00 14.91
CA ILE A 232 7.33 -9.56 13.63
C ILE A 232 6.41 -10.75 13.92
N ASN A 233 6.80 -11.66 14.81
CA ASN A 233 5.99 -12.80 15.20
C ASN A 233 4.67 -12.37 15.84
N HIS A 234 4.68 -11.39 16.74
CA HIS A 234 3.49 -10.81 17.37
C HIS A 234 2.58 -10.10 16.36
N PHE A 235 3.16 -9.44 15.35
CA PHE A 235 2.41 -8.78 14.29
C PHE A 235 1.60 -9.78 13.44
N LEU A 236 2.07 -11.03 13.34
CA LEU A 236 1.36 -12.12 12.67
C LEU A 236 0.34 -12.85 13.58
N GLU A 237 0.08 -12.34 14.79
CA GLU A 237 -1.08 -12.77 15.57
C GLU A 237 -2.37 -12.26 14.94
N ILE A 238 -3.45 -13.03 15.07
CA ILE A 238 -4.73 -12.71 14.44
C ILE A 238 -5.30 -11.36 14.90
N ASP A 239 -5.13 -11.02 16.17
CA ASP A 239 -5.62 -9.76 16.74
C ASP A 239 -4.85 -8.54 16.19
N SER A 240 -3.53 -8.68 15.99
CA SER A 240 -2.71 -7.67 15.32
C SER A 240 -3.17 -7.45 13.88
N GLN A 241 -3.42 -8.54 13.14
CA GLN A 241 -3.87 -8.48 11.74
C GLN A 241 -5.31 -7.97 11.61
N LEU A 242 -6.16 -8.20 12.61
CA LEU A 242 -7.52 -7.71 12.63
C LEU A 242 -7.58 -6.17 12.71
N LEU A 243 -6.62 -5.52 13.40
CA LEU A 243 -6.49 -4.06 13.39
C LEU A 243 -6.29 -3.51 11.97
N TYR A 244 -5.47 -4.20 11.17
CA TYR A 244 -5.21 -3.85 9.77
C TYR A 244 -6.41 -4.16 8.87
N ALA A 245 -7.05 -5.30 9.06
CA ALA A 245 -8.27 -5.66 8.34
C ALA A 245 -9.37 -4.60 8.55
N ASN A 246 -9.59 -4.19 9.81
CA ASN A 246 -10.58 -3.16 10.17
C ASN A 246 -10.21 -1.76 9.66
N ALA A 247 -8.93 -1.52 9.38
CA ALA A 247 -8.44 -0.31 8.71
C ALA A 247 -8.52 -0.41 7.18
N TRP A 248 -9.26 -1.37 6.62
CA TRP A 248 -9.44 -1.61 5.18
C TRP A 248 -8.15 -1.98 4.44
N MET A 249 -7.15 -2.47 5.16
CA MET A 249 -6.00 -3.15 4.56
C MET A 249 -6.31 -4.64 4.40
N LEU A 250 -5.61 -5.28 3.48
CA LEU A 250 -5.76 -6.71 3.28
C LEU A 250 -4.76 -7.45 4.20
N PRO A 251 -5.24 -8.23 5.20
CA PRO A 251 -4.36 -8.94 6.13
C PRO A 251 -3.72 -10.15 5.44
N VAL A 252 -2.57 -10.57 5.95
CA VAL A 252 -1.79 -11.71 5.41
C VAL A 252 -1.99 -12.99 6.21
N VAL A 253 -2.66 -12.92 7.36
CA VAL A 253 -2.92 -14.08 8.24
C VAL A 253 -4.30 -14.69 7.97
N LYS A 254 -4.36 -16.03 7.99
CA LYS A 254 -5.58 -16.82 7.85
C LYS A 254 -6.62 -16.42 8.90
N GLY A 255 -7.88 -16.26 8.50
CA GLY A 255 -8.99 -15.97 9.42
C GLY A 255 -9.14 -14.50 9.84
N ALA A 256 -8.16 -13.63 9.56
CA ALA A 256 -8.23 -12.22 9.95
C ALA A 256 -9.25 -11.43 9.11
N ALA A 257 -9.33 -11.71 7.81
CA ALA A 257 -10.21 -10.98 6.90
C ALA A 257 -11.69 -11.34 7.11
N GLU A 258 -11.97 -12.58 7.53
CA GLU A 258 -13.31 -13.10 7.82
C GLU A 258 -13.87 -12.52 9.14
N ARG A 259 -12.98 -12.15 10.06
CA ARG A 259 -13.31 -11.55 11.36
C ARG A 259 -13.39 -10.02 11.32
N ALA A 260 -13.08 -9.40 10.18
CA ALA A 260 -13.17 -7.94 10.03
C ALA A 260 -14.60 -7.43 10.26
N ASN A 261 -14.74 -6.18 10.66
CA ASN A 261 -16.02 -5.49 10.78
C ASN A 261 -16.74 -5.45 9.43
N ASP A 262 -18.07 -5.37 9.46
CA ASP A 262 -18.90 -5.48 8.24
C ASP A 262 -18.53 -4.45 7.15
N ASP A 263 -18.16 -3.24 7.55
CA ASP A 263 -17.74 -2.17 6.65
C ASP A 263 -16.32 -2.36 6.08
N ALA A 264 -15.53 -3.27 6.66
CA ALA A 264 -14.17 -3.58 6.27
C ALA A 264 -14.04 -4.88 5.48
N LYS A 265 -14.98 -5.82 5.63
CA LYS A 265 -14.94 -7.16 5.01
C LYS A 265 -14.68 -7.13 3.51
N ALA A 266 -15.34 -6.23 2.77
CA ALA A 266 -15.16 -6.11 1.32
C ALA A 266 -13.73 -5.72 0.93
N PHE A 267 -13.10 -4.84 1.72
CA PHE A 267 -11.73 -4.36 1.47
C PHE A 267 -10.67 -5.35 1.95
N ALA A 268 -10.87 -5.98 3.11
CA ALA A 268 -9.98 -6.99 3.65
C ALA A 268 -9.93 -8.28 2.80
N ASN A 269 -10.96 -8.51 1.96
CA ASN A 269 -11.06 -9.63 1.02
C ASN A 269 -11.04 -9.17 -0.45
N ALA A 270 -10.57 -7.96 -0.73
CA ALA A 270 -10.55 -7.44 -2.09
C ALA A 270 -9.77 -8.37 -3.04
N LYS A 271 -10.37 -8.69 -4.19
CA LYS A 271 -9.68 -9.40 -5.27
C LYS A 271 -8.46 -8.57 -5.69
N LEU A 272 -7.27 -9.17 -5.64
CA LEU A 272 -6.03 -8.52 -6.05
C LEU A 272 -5.74 -8.77 -7.53
N MET A 273 -5.23 -7.76 -8.23
CA MET A 273 -4.90 -7.82 -9.66
C MET A 273 -3.38 -7.97 -9.91
N GLY A 274 -2.56 -7.47 -9.00
CA GLY A 274 -1.10 -7.55 -9.07
C GLY A 274 -0.42 -6.37 -8.39
N MET A 275 0.90 -6.46 -8.30
CA MET A 275 1.77 -5.38 -7.84
C MET A 275 2.81 -5.06 -8.92
N ALA A 276 3.38 -3.86 -8.88
CA ALA A 276 4.54 -3.53 -9.69
C ALA A 276 5.77 -4.29 -9.19
N THR A 277 6.64 -4.73 -10.10
CA THR A 277 7.92 -5.37 -9.74
C THR A 277 9.08 -4.39 -9.90
N LEU A 278 10.16 -4.59 -9.14
CA LEU A 278 11.34 -3.73 -9.24
C LEU A 278 11.94 -3.70 -10.66
N ALA A 279 11.92 -4.83 -11.36
CA ALA A 279 12.47 -4.95 -12.72
C ALA A 279 11.70 -4.10 -13.75
N GLU A 280 10.39 -3.95 -13.59
CA GLU A 280 9.54 -3.24 -14.55
C GLU A 280 9.53 -1.71 -14.29
N ARG A 281 9.89 -1.26 -13.08
CA ARG A 281 9.77 0.15 -12.65
C ARG A 281 10.37 1.17 -13.65
N PRO A 282 11.63 1.04 -14.12
CA PRO A 282 12.21 2.07 -14.98
C PRO A 282 11.42 2.26 -16.30
N ALA A 283 11.09 1.15 -16.96
CA ALA A 283 10.35 1.15 -18.22
C ALA A 283 8.92 1.70 -18.04
N MET A 284 8.25 1.37 -16.93
CA MET A 284 6.90 1.87 -16.65
C MET A 284 6.88 3.36 -16.33
N MET A 285 7.87 3.87 -15.59
CA MET A 285 8.01 5.31 -15.33
C MET A 285 8.31 6.10 -16.60
N GLU A 286 9.17 5.57 -17.48
CA GLU A 286 9.44 6.18 -18.78
C GLU A 286 8.19 6.21 -19.66
N LEU A 287 7.46 5.09 -19.76
CA LEU A 287 6.23 5.01 -20.52
C LEU A 287 5.17 6.00 -20.00
N ALA A 288 4.99 6.08 -18.67
CA ALA A 288 4.07 7.05 -18.07
C ALA A 288 4.48 8.49 -18.40
N ARG A 289 5.77 8.84 -18.33
CA ARG A 289 6.24 10.16 -18.74
C ARG A 289 5.95 10.46 -20.20
N LYS A 290 6.07 9.47 -21.09
CA LYS A 290 5.78 9.62 -22.52
C LYS A 290 4.29 9.85 -22.79
N LEU A 291 3.40 9.17 -22.08
CA LEU A 291 1.95 9.32 -22.27
C LEU A 291 1.38 10.61 -21.65
N TYR A 292 1.99 11.11 -20.59
CA TYR A 292 1.51 12.24 -19.79
C TYR A 292 2.45 13.47 -19.85
N GLN A 293 3.05 13.72 -21.01
CA GLN A 293 3.91 14.88 -21.28
C GLN A 293 3.14 16.20 -21.16
#